data_AF-A0A7W1CV96-F1
#
_entry.id   AF-A0A7W1CV96-F1
#
_cell.length_a   1.000
_cell.length_b   1.000
_cell.length_c   1.000
_cell.angle_alpha   90.00
_cell.angle_beta   90.00
_cell.angle_gamma   90.00
#
_symmetry.space_group_name_H-M   'P 1'
#
loop_
_entity.id
_entity.type
_entity.pdbx_description
1 polymer ?
#
loop_
_entity_poly.entity_id
_entity_poly.type
_entity_poly.pdbx_seq_one_letter_code
_entity_poly.pdbx_strand_id
1 'polypeptide(L)'
;MGGTTAAARNVISGNGSNGVMIDGEGGANLVQGNFIGTDVTGKIALGNSGTGVVVQNAGTNTIGGSTSTAGNVISGNGDDGIFISGALSGLTTVIGNFIGTQSNGVDPLGNTNDGLELSGSDPVSYVFIVGAPPNVIAFNGARGIL
;
A
#
# COMPACT_ATOMS: atom_id res chain seq x y z
N MET A 1 -11.18 -2.39 5.51
CA MET A 1 -11.06 -3.78 5.01
C MET A 1 -9.85 -4.48 5.59
N GLY A 2 -9.91 -5.81 5.65
CA GLY A 2 -8.84 -6.64 6.20
C GLY A 2 -8.91 -6.80 7.72
N GLY A 3 -7.81 -7.26 8.34
CA GLY A 3 -7.70 -7.44 9.78
C GLY A 3 -6.39 -8.10 10.20
N THR A 4 -6.18 -8.25 11.50
CA THR A 4 -4.92 -8.77 12.09
C THR A 4 -4.82 -10.31 12.09
N THR A 5 -5.82 -11.00 11.54
CA THR A 5 -5.87 -12.46 11.44
C THR A 5 -5.84 -12.90 9.99
N ALA A 6 -5.31 -14.10 9.71
CA ALA A 6 -5.29 -14.65 8.36
C ALA A 6 -6.72 -14.83 7.78
N ALA A 7 -7.73 -15.05 8.62
CA ALA A 7 -9.12 -15.18 8.17
C ALA A 7 -9.75 -13.85 7.72
N ALA A 8 -9.23 -12.71 8.21
CA ALA A 8 -9.69 -11.39 7.80
C ALA A 8 -8.94 -10.85 6.57
N ARG A 9 -7.83 -11.49 6.18
CA ARG A 9 -6.97 -11.08 5.06
C ARG A 9 -7.70 -11.22 3.73
N ASN A 10 -7.66 -10.17 2.93
CA ASN A 10 -8.03 -10.23 1.52
C ASN A 10 -6.79 -10.49 0.66
N VAL A 11 -7.00 -11.15 -0.48
CA VAL A 11 -6.00 -11.31 -1.55
C VAL A 11 -6.57 -10.61 -2.78
N ILE A 12 -5.91 -9.54 -3.21
CA ILE A 12 -6.41 -8.61 -4.23
C ILE A 12 -5.38 -8.53 -5.34
N SER A 13 -5.55 -9.39 -6.35
CA SER A 13 -4.56 -9.62 -7.41
C SER A 13 -5.23 -10.06 -8.69
N GLY A 14 -4.54 -9.91 -9.82
CA GLY A 14 -5.04 -10.26 -11.16
C GLY A 14 -6.04 -9.27 -11.74
N ASN A 15 -6.20 -8.09 -11.14
CA ASN A 15 -7.10 -7.06 -11.66
C ASN A 15 -6.44 -6.32 -12.84
N GLY A 16 -7.23 -5.97 -13.86
CA GLY A 16 -6.76 -5.23 -15.04
C GLY A 16 -6.49 -3.73 -14.82
N SER A 17 -6.51 -3.27 -13.57
CA SER A 17 -6.30 -1.88 -13.15
C SER A 17 -5.68 -1.86 -11.74
N ASN A 18 -6.00 -0.87 -10.91
CA ASN A 18 -5.52 -0.78 -9.53
C ASN A 18 -6.10 -1.89 -8.64
N GLY A 19 -5.39 -2.26 -7.58
CA GLY A 19 -5.87 -3.24 -6.60
C GLY A 19 -6.97 -2.65 -5.69
N VAL A 20 -6.64 -1.56 -5.01
CA VAL A 20 -7.54 -0.84 -4.10
C VAL A 20 -7.57 0.64 -4.49
N MET A 21 -8.77 1.19 -4.68
CA MET A 21 -8.99 2.62 -4.93
C MET A 21 -9.78 3.22 -3.76
N ILE A 22 -9.23 4.27 -3.14
CA ILE A 22 -9.90 5.10 -2.14
C ILE A 22 -10.03 6.49 -2.77
N ASP A 23 -11.25 6.84 -3.20
CA ASP A 23 -11.54 8.09 -3.91
C ASP A 23 -12.73 8.84 -3.28
N GLY A 24 -12.73 10.16 -3.43
CA GLY A 24 -13.75 11.09 -2.95
C GLY A 24 -13.48 11.66 -1.55
N GLU A 25 -14.28 12.66 -1.15
CA GLU A 25 -14.13 13.42 0.11
C GLU A 25 -14.33 12.60 1.39
N GLY A 26 -14.58 11.29 1.27
CA GLY A 26 -14.62 10.37 2.40
C GLY A 26 -13.23 10.14 3.01
N GLY A 27 -13.22 9.74 4.28
CA GLY A 27 -11.98 9.44 4.98
C GLY A 27 -12.14 8.31 6.00
N ALA A 28 -11.12 8.11 6.83
CA ALA A 28 -11.10 7.08 7.87
C ALA A 28 -11.22 5.63 7.36
N ASN A 29 -10.77 5.35 6.13
CA ASN A 29 -10.67 3.99 5.64
C ASN A 29 -9.44 3.30 6.23
N LEU A 30 -9.63 2.06 6.72
CA LEU A 30 -8.55 1.22 7.20
C LEU A 30 -8.31 0.06 6.23
N VAL A 31 -7.13 -0.02 5.63
CA VAL A 31 -6.68 -1.13 4.79
C VAL A 31 -5.54 -1.82 5.50
N GLN A 32 -5.78 -2.98 6.13
CA GLN A 32 -4.76 -3.65 6.95
C GLN A 32 -4.71 -5.17 6.73
N GLY A 33 -3.53 -5.76 6.83
CA GLY A 33 -3.33 -7.21 6.81
C GLY A 33 -3.71 -7.89 5.50
N ASN A 34 -3.76 -7.16 4.38
CA ASN A 34 -4.12 -7.67 3.06
C ASN A 34 -2.88 -8.02 2.22
N PHE A 35 -3.05 -8.91 1.24
CA PHE A 35 -2.08 -9.19 0.19
C PHE A 35 -2.59 -8.59 -1.13
N ILE A 36 -1.81 -7.69 -1.72
CA ILE A 36 -2.21 -6.86 -2.86
C ILE A 36 -1.15 -6.98 -3.95
N GLY A 37 -1.51 -7.61 -5.07
CA GLY A 37 -0.61 -7.92 -6.19
C GLY A 37 0.12 -9.26 -6.07
N THR A 38 -0.12 -10.02 -5.00
CA THR A 38 0.55 -11.30 -4.72
C THR A 38 -0.44 -12.46 -4.57
N ASP A 39 0.07 -13.68 -4.52
CA ASP A 39 -0.72 -14.88 -4.21
C ASP A 39 -1.10 -14.95 -2.71
N VAL A 40 -1.85 -15.99 -2.34
CA VAL A 40 -2.30 -16.20 -0.95
C VAL A 40 -1.15 -16.38 0.05
N THR A 41 0.06 -16.70 -0.44
CA THR A 41 1.26 -16.83 0.40
C THR A 41 2.04 -15.53 0.54
N GLY A 42 1.78 -14.53 -0.32
CA GLY A 42 2.51 -13.28 -0.36
C GLY A 42 3.92 -13.43 -0.93
N LYS A 43 4.17 -14.47 -1.74
CA LYS A 43 5.50 -14.80 -2.27
C LYS A 43 5.57 -14.83 -3.79
N ILE A 44 4.44 -15.01 -4.46
CA ILE A 44 4.37 -15.06 -5.92
C ILE A 44 3.65 -13.81 -6.40
N ALA A 45 4.25 -13.10 -7.36
CA ALA A 45 3.61 -11.96 -8.00
C ALA A 45 2.53 -12.48 -8.93
N LEU A 46 1.30 -12.02 -8.72
CA LEU A 46 0.18 -12.20 -9.64
C LEU A 46 -0.16 -10.87 -10.33
N GLY A 47 0.13 -9.77 -9.65
CA GLY A 47 0.02 -8.39 -10.10
C GLY A 47 -1.40 -7.89 -10.27
N ASN A 48 -1.62 -6.64 -9.90
CA ASN A 48 -2.66 -5.82 -10.53
C ASN A 48 -1.99 -5.05 -11.67
N SER A 49 -2.67 -4.77 -12.79
CA SER A 49 -2.04 -4.11 -13.93
C SER A 49 -1.68 -2.64 -13.67
N GLY A 50 -2.28 -2.00 -12.66
CA GLY A 50 -1.94 -0.66 -12.19
C GLY A 50 -1.32 -0.66 -10.79
N THR A 51 -1.54 0.43 -10.04
CA THR A 51 -1.04 0.63 -8.68
C THR A 51 -1.68 -0.34 -7.69
N GLY A 52 -0.93 -0.77 -6.67
CA GLY A 52 -1.47 -1.60 -5.59
C GLY A 52 -2.60 -0.92 -4.82
N VAL A 53 -2.30 0.22 -4.20
CA VAL A 53 -3.28 1.06 -3.47
C VAL A 53 -3.22 2.51 -3.94
N VAL A 54 -4.36 3.04 -4.38
CA VAL A 54 -4.52 4.47 -4.72
C VAL A 54 -5.36 5.16 -3.66
N VAL A 55 -4.87 6.30 -3.18
CA VAL A 55 -5.63 7.25 -2.36
C VAL A 55 -5.70 8.57 -3.11
N GLN A 56 -6.90 8.97 -3.52
CA GLN A 56 -7.11 10.16 -4.32
C GLN A 56 -8.19 11.05 -3.69
N ASN A 57 -7.84 12.31 -3.40
CA ASN A 57 -8.74 13.28 -2.78
C ASN A 57 -9.45 12.79 -1.50
N ALA A 58 -8.81 11.90 -0.73
CA ALA A 58 -9.41 11.22 0.41
C ALA A 58 -8.52 11.32 1.66
N GLY A 59 -9.05 11.89 2.74
CA GLY A 59 -8.28 12.16 3.96
C GLY A 59 -8.35 11.07 5.03
N THR A 60 -7.47 11.17 6.02
CA THR A 60 -7.50 10.40 7.28
C THR A 60 -7.55 8.87 7.12
N ASN A 61 -7.00 8.33 6.03
CA ASN A 61 -6.95 6.89 5.79
C ASN A 61 -5.75 6.25 6.49
N THR A 62 -5.83 4.96 6.78
CA THR A 62 -4.72 4.16 7.31
C THR A 62 -4.46 2.98 6.40
N ILE A 63 -3.25 2.91 5.85
CA ILE A 63 -2.74 1.77 5.10
C ILE A 63 -1.74 1.05 5.99
N GLY A 64 -2.14 -0.14 6.45
CA GLY A 64 -1.42 -1.00 7.37
C GLY A 64 -1.92 -0.86 8.81
N GLY A 65 -1.05 -1.05 9.79
CA GLY A 65 -1.39 -0.85 11.20
C GLY A 65 -0.23 -1.08 12.17
N SER A 66 -0.48 -0.83 13.46
CA SER A 66 0.53 -0.83 14.52
C SER A 66 0.87 -2.20 15.12
N THR A 67 0.32 -3.28 14.57
CA THR A 67 0.69 -4.65 14.96
C THR A 67 1.47 -5.31 13.83
N SER A 68 2.31 -6.29 14.16
CA SER A 68 3.13 -7.02 13.19
C SER A 68 2.32 -7.76 12.11
N THR A 69 1.02 -7.99 12.33
CA THR A 69 0.13 -8.65 11.38
C THR A 69 -0.86 -7.70 10.68
N ALA A 70 -0.86 -6.41 11.04
CA ALA A 70 -1.70 -5.40 10.40
C ALA A 70 -1.07 -4.81 9.13
N GLY A 71 0.22 -5.06 8.88
CA GLY A 71 0.89 -4.68 7.64
C GLY A 71 0.26 -5.32 6.40
N ASN A 72 0.08 -4.54 5.34
CA ASN A 72 -0.24 -5.13 4.03
C ASN A 72 1.05 -5.57 3.33
N VAL A 73 0.93 -6.57 2.46
CA VAL A 73 1.96 -6.89 1.44
C VAL A 73 1.48 -6.29 0.13
N ILE A 74 2.20 -5.29 -0.38
CA ILE A 74 1.82 -4.50 -1.55
C ILE A 74 2.97 -4.58 -2.56
N SER A 75 2.89 -5.58 -3.43
CA SER A 75 4.05 -6.11 -4.15
C SER A 75 3.62 -6.73 -5.47
N GLY A 76 4.50 -6.73 -6.46
CA GLY A 76 4.24 -7.29 -7.79
C GLY A 76 3.21 -6.53 -8.62
N ASN A 77 2.82 -5.31 -8.24
CA ASN A 77 1.86 -4.50 -9.01
C ASN A 77 2.52 -3.84 -10.23
N GLY A 78 1.71 -3.56 -11.25
CA GLY A 78 2.11 -3.09 -12.56
C GLY A 78 2.47 -1.61 -12.65
N ASP A 79 2.33 -0.87 -11.55
CA ASP A 79 2.80 0.51 -11.38
C ASP A 79 3.38 0.70 -9.96
N ASP A 80 3.04 1.76 -9.23
CA ASP A 80 3.48 1.95 -7.85
C ASP A 80 2.91 0.91 -6.87
N GLY A 81 3.57 0.75 -5.73
CA GLY A 81 2.96 0.07 -4.59
C GLY A 81 1.76 0.85 -4.04
N ILE A 82 2.02 2.08 -3.60
CA ILE A 82 1.01 3.00 -3.08
C ILE A 82 1.16 4.35 -3.80
N PHE A 83 0.07 4.90 -4.32
CA PHE A 83 0.02 6.24 -4.88
C PHE A 83 -0.98 7.09 -4.09
N ILE A 84 -0.52 8.21 -3.53
CA ILE A 84 -1.34 9.12 -2.73
C ILE A 84 -1.36 10.48 -3.42
N SER A 85 -2.56 10.97 -3.76
CA SER A 85 -2.72 12.25 -4.44
C SER A 85 -3.95 13.06 -4.03
N GLY A 86 -3.91 14.37 -4.30
CA GLY A 86 -5.03 15.28 -4.06
C GLY A 86 -5.02 15.98 -2.70
N ALA A 87 -5.74 17.11 -2.61
CA ALA A 87 -5.62 18.09 -1.52
C ALA A 87 -6.20 17.67 -0.16
N LEU A 88 -6.83 16.50 -0.08
CA LEU A 88 -7.36 15.95 1.18
C LEU A 88 -6.51 14.77 1.69
N SER A 89 -5.57 14.27 0.89
CA SER A 89 -4.88 13.01 1.15
C SER A 89 -3.70 13.13 2.11
N GLY A 90 -3.31 14.36 2.47
CA GLY A 90 -2.21 14.67 3.39
C GLY A 90 -2.35 14.18 4.83
N LEU A 91 -3.48 13.57 5.20
CA LEU A 91 -3.70 12.93 6.51
C LEU A 91 -3.71 11.39 6.45
N THR A 92 -3.25 10.81 5.34
CA THR A 92 -3.09 9.36 5.24
C THR A 92 -1.89 8.90 6.07
N THR A 93 -2.06 7.84 6.85
CA THR A 93 -0.97 7.17 7.57
C THR A 93 -0.66 5.84 6.89
N VAL A 94 0.63 5.63 6.61
CA VAL A 94 1.19 4.43 5.99
C VAL A 94 2.12 3.81 7.02
N ILE A 95 1.77 2.65 7.59
CA ILE A 95 2.51 2.07 8.71
C ILE A 95 2.57 0.54 8.62
N GLY A 96 3.75 -0.03 8.89
CA GLY A 96 3.93 -1.47 9.02
C GLY A 96 3.78 -2.28 7.74
N ASN A 97 3.77 -1.66 6.56
CA ASN A 97 3.58 -2.36 5.29
C ASN A 97 4.88 -2.97 4.75
N PHE A 98 4.74 -4.05 3.98
CA PHE A 98 5.78 -4.63 3.13
C PHE A 98 5.50 -4.22 1.69
N ILE A 99 6.32 -3.33 1.13
CA ILE A 99 6.13 -2.71 -0.17
C ILE A 99 7.29 -3.08 -1.09
N GLY A 100 7.02 -3.87 -2.13
CA GLY A 100 8.00 -4.42 -3.05
C GLY A 100 8.79 -5.63 -2.52
N THR A 101 8.40 -6.16 -1.36
CA THR A 101 8.95 -7.39 -0.76
C THR A 101 7.90 -8.48 -0.67
N GLN A 102 8.33 -9.74 -0.49
CA GLN A 102 7.43 -10.81 -0.07
C GLN A 102 6.91 -10.55 1.35
N SER A 103 5.97 -11.37 1.81
CA SER A 103 5.41 -11.27 3.18
C SER A 103 6.42 -11.42 4.33
N ASN A 104 7.67 -11.79 4.05
CA ASN A 104 8.75 -11.86 5.03
C ASN A 104 9.56 -10.55 5.14
N GLY A 105 9.31 -9.56 4.28
CA GLY A 105 10.00 -8.27 4.27
C GLY A 105 11.48 -8.33 3.87
N VAL A 106 11.96 -9.44 3.33
CA VAL A 106 13.37 -9.64 2.97
C VAL A 106 13.51 -9.98 1.50
N ASP A 107 12.71 -10.92 1.01
CA ASP A 107 12.82 -11.39 -0.37
C ASP A 107 12.14 -10.41 -1.34
N PRO A 108 12.71 -10.20 -2.54
CA PRO A 108 12.17 -9.27 -3.51
C PRO A 108 10.83 -9.74 -4.08
N LEU A 109 9.92 -8.78 -4.26
CA LEU A 109 8.67 -8.94 -5.00
C LEU A 109 8.20 -7.57 -5.52
N GLY A 110 9.11 -6.86 -6.19
CA GLY A 110 8.97 -5.45 -6.54
C GLY A 110 7.68 -5.09 -7.27
N ASN A 111 7.15 -3.89 -6.98
CA ASN A 111 6.26 -3.21 -7.91
C ASN A 111 7.09 -2.63 -9.08
N THR A 112 6.49 -2.37 -10.24
CA THR A 112 7.24 -1.96 -11.44
C THR A 112 7.73 -0.51 -11.39
N ASN A 113 7.13 0.34 -10.56
CA ASN A 113 7.49 1.76 -10.43
C ASN A 113 7.93 2.12 -9.00
N ASP A 114 7.43 3.20 -8.39
CA ASP A 114 7.85 3.65 -7.06
C ASP A 114 7.18 2.79 -5.96
N GLY A 115 7.81 2.68 -4.78
CA GLY A 115 7.19 1.98 -3.65
C GLY A 115 5.99 2.76 -3.11
N LEU A 116 6.20 4.03 -2.82
CA LEU A 116 5.20 4.98 -2.36
C LEU A 116 5.41 6.31 -3.09
N GLU A 117 4.45 6.73 -3.90
CA GLU A 117 4.45 8.05 -4.55
C GLU A 117 3.46 8.99 -3.86
N LEU A 118 3.91 10.21 -3.57
CA LEU A 118 3.11 11.32 -3.05
C LEU A 118 3.02 12.43 -4.11
N SER A 119 1.86 12.59 -4.76
CA SER A 119 1.68 13.59 -5.82
C SER A 119 0.54 14.58 -5.52
N GLY A 120 0.83 15.88 -5.55
CA GLY A 120 -0.20 16.91 -5.34
C GLY A 120 0.35 18.19 -4.73
N SER A 121 -0.38 19.29 -4.89
CA SER A 121 0.02 20.64 -4.46
C SER A 121 -0.38 20.96 -3.01
N ASP A 122 -0.53 19.96 -2.16
CA ASP A 122 -1.22 20.11 -0.89
C ASP A 122 -0.27 20.70 0.19
N PRO A 123 -0.48 21.95 0.65
CA PRO A 123 0.49 22.69 1.46
C PRO A 123 0.61 22.19 2.91
N VAL A 124 -0.20 21.21 3.31
CA VAL A 124 -0.24 20.61 4.66
C VAL A 124 0.04 19.10 4.68
N SER A 125 0.53 18.54 3.57
CA SER A 125 0.72 17.10 3.39
C SER A 125 1.90 16.52 4.19
N TYR A 126 1.64 16.04 5.39
CA TYR A 126 2.48 15.03 6.02
C TYR A 126 1.79 13.68 5.93
N VAL A 127 2.13 12.90 4.90
CA VAL A 127 1.88 11.46 5.00
C VAL A 127 2.73 10.93 6.15
N PHE A 128 2.07 10.35 7.15
CA PHE A 128 2.77 9.74 8.27
C PHE A 128 3.26 8.36 7.83
N ILE A 129 4.51 8.28 7.39
CA ILE A 129 5.22 7.03 7.06
C ILE A 129 5.91 6.45 8.32
N VAL A 130 5.56 6.96 9.50
CA VAL A 130 6.22 6.69 10.77
C VAL A 130 5.36 5.80 11.66
N GLY A 131 6.01 4.85 12.34
CA GLY A 131 5.36 4.01 13.35
C GLY A 131 6.09 2.70 13.60
N ALA A 132 5.62 1.95 14.60
CA ALA A 132 6.08 0.62 14.91
C ALA A 132 4.94 -0.39 14.66
N PRO A 133 5.14 -1.42 13.83
CA PRO A 133 6.34 -1.70 13.04
C PRO A 133 6.56 -0.69 11.89
N PRO A 134 7.81 -0.49 11.42
CA PRO A 134 8.10 0.39 10.30
C PRO A 134 7.59 -0.20 8.99
N ASN A 135 7.42 0.64 7.97
CA ASN A 135 7.28 0.16 6.60
C ASN A 135 8.62 -0.40 6.12
N VAL A 136 8.57 -1.51 5.39
CA VAL A 136 9.68 -2.04 4.60
C VAL A 136 9.40 -1.72 3.14
N ILE A 137 10.20 -0.83 2.56
CA ILE A 137 10.03 -0.36 1.19
C ILE A 137 11.32 -0.67 0.43
N ALA A 138 11.30 -1.69 -0.43
CA ALA A 138 12.49 -2.17 -1.12
C ALA A 138 12.12 -2.86 -2.44
N PHE A 139 13.11 -2.99 -3.34
CA PHE A 139 13.02 -3.73 -4.60
C PHE A 139 11.94 -3.26 -5.60
N ASN A 140 11.40 -2.06 -5.45
CA ASN A 140 10.53 -1.46 -6.47
C ASN A 140 11.36 -1.04 -7.70
N GLY A 141 10.72 -0.96 -8.88
CA GLY A 141 11.39 -0.73 -10.15
C GLY A 141 11.97 0.68 -10.33
N ALA A 142 11.51 1.65 -9.54
CA ALA A 142 12.04 3.01 -9.50
C ALA A 142 12.58 3.37 -8.10
N ARG A 143 11.97 4.32 -7.39
CA ARG A 143 12.37 4.83 -6.07
C ARG A 143 11.64 4.08 -4.96
N GLY A 144 12.19 4.17 -3.75
CA GLY A 144 11.45 3.74 -2.56
C GLY A 144 10.26 4.65 -2.30
N ILE A 145 10.50 5.95 -2.20
CA ILE A 145 9.50 6.99 -1.96
C ILE A 145 9.77 8.15 -2.93
N LEU A 146 8.72 8.66 -3.59
CA LEU A 146 8.72 9.89 -4.40
C LEU A 146 7.91 11.00 -3.70
#